data_AF-A0A9W8YIM9-F1
#
_entry.id   AF-A0A9W8YIM9-F1
#
_cell.length_a   1.000
_cell.length_b   1.000
_cell.length_c   1.000
_cell.angle_alpha   90.00
_cell.angle_beta   90.00
_cell.angle_gamma   90.00
#
_symmetry.space_group_name_H-M   'P 1'
#
loop_
_entity.id
_entity.type
_entity.pdbx_description
1 polymer ?
#
loop_
_entity_poly.entity_id
_entity_poly.type
_entity_poly.pdbx_seq_one_letter_code
_entity_poly.pdbx_strand_id
1 'polypeptide(L)'
;MPLTMKFLSLLLPLVSVSQAMSSSKRGLCFVPNATTPEDNHIWTENPSDLTWYYNYHQEPSTIYENRTQEEFEFIPMLWGAPHQDNESTFEDAVKTLIQQGRQIDYVMTFNEPEILEQWGGANLDPSFGAELWISNIPPLQTMGIKVGLPATAGAQGSFTWLEQFLSNCSEMVSGDGEKRNCTYDFVPFHHYGDFESLASAFGQYSAM
;
A
#
# COMPACT_ATOMS: atom_id res chain seq x y z
N MET A 1 22.30 21.52 -72.17
CA MET A 1 21.85 21.84 -70.79
C MET A 1 21.12 20.62 -70.23
N PRO A 2 21.72 19.81 -69.34
CA PRO A 2 20.96 18.83 -68.58
C PRO A 2 20.49 19.43 -67.25
N LEU A 3 19.21 19.24 -66.95
CA LEU A 3 18.53 19.71 -65.75
C LEU A 3 18.84 18.76 -64.58
N THR A 4 19.57 19.23 -63.57
CA THR A 4 19.86 18.47 -62.35
C THR A 4 18.63 18.46 -61.43
N MET A 5 17.97 17.32 -61.33
CA MET A 5 16.83 17.13 -60.41
C MET A 5 17.37 16.86 -59.00
N LYS A 6 17.19 17.82 -58.08
CA LYS A 6 17.51 17.63 -56.65
C LYS A 6 16.33 16.93 -55.98
N PHE A 7 16.53 15.68 -55.57
CA PHE A 7 15.60 14.99 -54.66
C PHE A 7 15.76 15.58 -53.25
N LEU A 8 14.69 16.16 -52.72
CA LEU A 8 14.59 16.57 -51.33
C LEU A 8 14.09 15.36 -50.52
N SER A 9 14.99 14.67 -49.81
CA SER A 9 14.60 13.63 -48.84
C SER A 9 13.90 14.28 -47.66
N LEU A 10 12.58 14.06 -47.52
CA LEU A 10 11.88 14.29 -46.25
C LEU A 10 12.36 13.23 -45.24
N LEU A 11 13.13 13.64 -44.24
CA LEU A 11 13.27 12.87 -43.01
C LEU A 11 11.95 13.01 -42.22
N LEU A 12 11.15 11.95 -42.17
CA LEU A 12 10.08 11.85 -41.16
C LEU A 12 10.75 11.67 -39.79
N PRO A 13 10.42 12.50 -38.78
CA PRO A 13 10.82 12.22 -37.41
C PRO A 13 10.07 10.96 -36.96
N LEU A 14 10.80 9.91 -36.62
CA LEU A 14 10.28 8.79 -35.85
C LEU A 14 9.89 9.33 -34.47
N VAL A 15 8.63 9.74 -34.32
CA VAL A 15 8.05 10.00 -33.01
C VAL A 15 7.82 8.64 -32.37
N SER A 16 8.71 8.24 -31.48
CA SER A 16 8.47 7.11 -30.60
C SER A 16 7.24 7.41 -29.76
N VAL A 17 6.10 6.85 -30.13
CA VAL A 17 4.92 6.86 -29.26
C VAL A 17 5.28 5.96 -28.08
N SER A 18 5.58 6.57 -26.94
CA SER A 18 5.68 5.83 -25.68
C SER A 18 4.31 5.24 -25.40
N GLN A 19 4.14 3.94 -25.69
CA GLN A 19 2.97 3.22 -25.23
C GLN A 19 3.18 2.94 -23.75
N ALA A 20 2.26 3.45 -22.92
CA ALA A 20 2.22 3.05 -21.52
C ALA A 20 2.04 1.53 -21.48
N MET A 21 3.09 0.81 -21.08
CA MET A 21 3.03 -0.64 -20.96
C MET A 21 2.18 -0.99 -19.74
N SER A 22 1.32 -2.00 -19.89
CA SER A 22 0.59 -2.55 -18.76
C SER A 22 1.58 -3.08 -17.73
N SER A 23 1.30 -2.83 -16.45
CA SER A 23 2.15 -3.29 -15.35
C SER A 23 1.27 -3.84 -14.24
N SER A 24 1.51 -5.09 -13.88
CA SER A 24 0.85 -5.73 -12.74
C SER A 24 1.20 -5.09 -11.40
N LYS A 25 2.13 -4.13 -11.38
CA LYS A 25 2.44 -3.34 -10.17
C LYS A 25 1.42 -2.23 -9.91
N ARG A 26 0.60 -1.84 -10.88
CA ARG A 26 -0.39 -0.77 -10.72
C ARG A 26 -1.60 -1.29 -9.92
N GLY A 27 -1.91 -0.57 -8.84
CA GLY A 27 -3.12 -0.77 -8.05
C GLY A 27 -3.92 0.52 -7.91
N LEU A 28 -5.10 0.39 -7.30
CA LEU A 28 -5.99 1.50 -7.02
C LEU A 28 -5.99 1.83 -5.52
N CYS A 29 -5.62 3.07 -5.17
CA CYS A 29 -6.03 3.66 -3.89
C CYS A 29 -7.46 4.18 -4.05
N PHE A 30 -8.43 3.46 -3.50
CA PHE A 30 -9.84 3.73 -3.74
C PHE A 30 -10.49 4.55 -2.62
N VAL A 31 -11.05 5.69 -2.97
CA VAL A 31 -11.94 6.48 -2.13
C VAL A 31 -13.21 6.76 -2.93
N PRO A 32 -14.41 6.36 -2.44
CA PRO A 32 -15.64 6.48 -3.21
C PRO A 32 -15.99 7.95 -3.47
N ASN A 33 -16.38 8.27 -4.71
CA ASN A 33 -16.95 9.56 -5.06
C ASN A 33 -18.47 9.51 -4.90
N ALA A 34 -19.02 10.36 -4.04
CA ALA A 34 -20.47 10.43 -3.80
C ALA A 34 -21.26 11.11 -4.94
N THR A 35 -20.59 11.88 -5.80
CA THR A 35 -21.22 12.65 -6.89
C THR A 35 -21.34 11.84 -8.17
N THR A 36 -20.34 10.99 -8.46
CA THR A 36 -20.30 10.15 -9.67
C THR A 36 -19.93 8.69 -9.33
N PRO A 37 -20.71 8.00 -8.51
CA PRO A 37 -20.41 6.61 -8.11
C PRO A 37 -20.36 5.62 -9.29
N GLU A 38 -21.04 5.92 -10.39
CA GLU A 38 -21.02 5.16 -11.64
C GLU A 38 -19.64 5.10 -12.30
N ASP A 39 -18.81 6.12 -12.11
CA ASP A 39 -17.47 6.17 -12.69
C ASP A 39 -16.54 5.13 -12.06
N ASN A 40 -16.89 4.56 -10.90
CA ASN A 40 -16.05 3.56 -10.23
C ASN A 40 -15.89 2.28 -11.08
N HIS A 41 -16.81 2.01 -12.02
CA HIS A 41 -16.69 0.86 -12.90
C HIS A 41 -15.49 0.96 -13.86
N ILE A 42 -15.03 2.18 -14.21
CA ILE A 42 -13.92 2.39 -15.15
C ILE A 42 -12.61 1.75 -14.68
N TRP A 43 -12.45 1.52 -13.37
CA TRP A 43 -11.24 0.96 -12.80
C TRP A 43 -11.13 -0.56 -12.98
N THR A 44 -12.26 -1.24 -13.23
CA THR A 44 -12.31 -2.70 -13.37
C THR A 44 -12.80 -3.17 -14.75
N GLU A 45 -13.25 -2.24 -15.59
CA GLU A 45 -13.69 -2.52 -16.95
C GLU A 45 -12.58 -2.23 -17.96
N ASN A 46 -12.60 -2.93 -19.10
CA ASN A 46 -11.67 -2.66 -20.20
C ASN A 46 -11.73 -1.17 -20.59
N PRO A 47 -10.58 -0.49 -20.79
CA PRO A 47 -9.23 -1.06 -20.96
C PRO A 47 -8.36 -1.08 -19.69
N SER A 48 -8.94 -1.00 -18.49
CA SER A 48 -8.17 -1.02 -17.24
C SER A 48 -7.38 -2.32 -17.08
N ASP A 49 -6.14 -2.18 -16.64
CA ASP A 49 -5.19 -3.26 -16.34
C ASP A 49 -4.83 -3.33 -14.84
N LEU A 50 -5.61 -2.64 -13.99
CA LEU A 50 -5.41 -2.66 -12.54
C LEU A 50 -5.74 -4.05 -11.99
N THR A 51 -4.90 -4.55 -11.09
CA THR A 51 -5.00 -5.93 -10.59
C THR A 51 -5.33 -6.01 -9.11
N TRP A 52 -5.14 -4.92 -8.36
CA TRP A 52 -5.38 -4.86 -6.93
C TRP A 52 -5.83 -3.47 -6.48
N TYR A 53 -6.46 -3.39 -5.31
CA TYR A 53 -6.84 -2.15 -4.67
C TYR A 53 -6.84 -2.24 -3.15
N TYR A 54 -6.83 -1.08 -2.52
CA TYR A 54 -7.15 -0.89 -1.11
C TYR A 54 -8.00 0.36 -0.94
N ASN A 55 -8.63 0.52 0.22
CA ASN A 55 -9.59 1.60 0.47
C ASN A 55 -9.46 2.22 1.87
N TYR A 56 -8.31 2.07 2.53
CA TYR A 56 -8.08 2.50 3.93
C TYR A 56 -8.95 1.78 4.97
N HIS A 57 -9.64 0.69 4.61
CA HIS A 57 -10.48 -0.08 5.51
C HIS A 57 -10.08 -1.56 5.56
N GLN A 58 -10.59 -2.27 6.56
CA GLN A 58 -10.44 -3.72 6.67
C GLN A 58 -11.44 -4.49 5.79
N GLU A 59 -12.52 -3.84 5.35
CA GLU A 59 -13.57 -4.43 4.52
C GLU A 59 -13.49 -3.93 3.06
N PRO A 60 -13.85 -4.78 2.08
CA PRO A 60 -13.86 -4.40 0.68
C PRO A 60 -14.90 -3.29 0.42
N SER A 61 -14.69 -2.55 -0.66
CA SER A 61 -15.68 -1.55 -1.10
C SER A 61 -16.83 -2.25 -1.82
N THR A 62 -18.07 -1.91 -1.48
CA THR A 62 -19.27 -2.58 -2.02
C THR A 62 -19.36 -2.61 -3.53
N ILE A 63 -18.82 -1.60 -4.22
CA ILE A 63 -18.77 -1.56 -5.68
C ILE A 63 -17.90 -2.68 -6.30
N TYR A 64 -16.94 -3.21 -5.55
CA TYR A 64 -16.03 -4.28 -5.98
C TYR A 64 -16.22 -5.60 -5.21
N GLU A 65 -17.20 -5.69 -4.29
CA GLU A 65 -17.45 -6.90 -3.49
C GLU A 65 -17.71 -8.14 -4.36
N ASN A 66 -18.33 -7.98 -5.53
CA ASN A 66 -18.61 -9.06 -6.47
C ASN A 66 -17.40 -9.49 -7.32
N ARG A 67 -16.26 -8.81 -7.20
CA ARG A 67 -15.02 -9.20 -7.89
C ARG A 67 -14.27 -10.24 -7.06
N THR A 68 -13.77 -11.27 -7.73
CA THR A 68 -12.90 -12.26 -7.09
C THR A 68 -11.51 -11.67 -6.84
N GLN A 69 -10.73 -12.30 -5.95
CA GLN A 69 -9.36 -11.85 -5.67
C GLN A 69 -8.45 -12.00 -6.88
N GLU A 70 -8.74 -12.95 -7.79
CA GLU A 70 -8.02 -13.13 -9.05
C GLU A 70 -8.36 -12.04 -10.09
N GLU A 71 -9.57 -11.47 -10.05
CA GLU A 71 -9.99 -10.40 -10.96
C GLU A 71 -9.50 -9.03 -10.50
N PHE A 72 -9.67 -8.72 -9.21
CA PHE A 72 -9.30 -7.43 -8.63
C PHE A 72 -9.08 -7.59 -7.12
N GLU A 73 -7.84 -7.86 -6.75
CA GLU A 73 -7.45 -8.21 -5.38
C GLU A 73 -7.73 -7.07 -4.40
N PHE A 74 -8.51 -7.35 -3.35
CA PHE A 74 -8.66 -6.44 -2.22
C PHE A 74 -7.56 -6.71 -1.19
N ILE A 75 -6.89 -5.65 -0.74
CA ILE A 75 -5.90 -5.66 0.33
C ILE A 75 -6.47 -4.93 1.56
N PRO A 76 -6.84 -5.65 2.63
CA PRO A 76 -7.32 -5.06 3.88
C PRO A 76 -6.25 -4.20 4.55
N MET A 77 -6.67 -3.12 5.20
CA MET A 77 -5.78 -2.23 5.94
C MET A 77 -6.23 -2.06 7.39
N LEU A 78 -5.30 -2.33 8.32
CA LEU A 78 -5.39 -1.87 9.70
C LEU A 78 -4.98 -0.39 9.75
N TRP A 79 -5.95 0.51 9.54
CA TRP A 79 -5.65 1.92 9.29
C TRP A 79 -4.99 2.64 10.47
N GLY A 80 -5.36 2.29 11.70
CA GLY A 80 -4.93 2.94 12.93
C GLY A 80 -5.66 2.36 14.12
N ALA A 81 -5.83 3.13 15.20
CA ALA A 81 -6.57 2.72 16.39
C ALA A 81 -7.57 3.79 16.83
N PRO A 82 -8.68 3.99 16.08
CA PRO A 82 -9.62 5.08 16.33
C PRO A 82 -10.31 4.99 17.70
N HIS A 83 -10.30 3.83 18.36
CA HIS A 83 -10.83 3.63 19.71
C HIS A 83 -9.76 3.47 20.78
N GLN A 84 -8.46 3.50 20.42
CA GLN A 84 -7.32 3.22 21.32
C GLN A 84 -7.42 1.88 22.07
N ASP A 85 -8.21 0.93 21.58
CA ASP A 85 -8.35 -0.39 22.18
C ASP A 85 -7.45 -1.40 21.45
N ASN A 86 -6.81 -2.29 22.20
CA ASN A 86 -5.91 -3.34 21.68
C ASN A 86 -6.65 -4.64 21.35
N GLU A 87 -7.94 -4.55 20.98
CA GLU A 87 -8.71 -5.73 20.58
C GLU A 87 -8.30 -6.20 19.17
N SER A 88 -8.20 -7.52 18.97
CA SER A 88 -7.80 -8.21 17.72
C SER A 88 -8.83 -8.09 16.58
N THR A 89 -9.56 -6.97 16.54
CA THR A 89 -10.68 -6.72 15.62
C THR A 89 -10.29 -6.84 14.15
N PHE A 90 -9.05 -6.47 13.81
CA PHE A 90 -8.55 -6.57 12.44
C PHE A 90 -8.20 -8.00 12.05
N GLU A 91 -7.50 -8.73 12.92
CA GLU A 91 -7.23 -10.16 12.72
C GLU A 91 -8.53 -10.94 12.46
N ASP A 92 -9.53 -10.70 13.29
CA ASP A 92 -10.84 -11.36 13.19
C ASP A 92 -11.59 -10.96 11.91
N ALA A 93 -11.51 -9.69 11.50
CA ALA A 93 -12.08 -9.23 10.23
C ALA A 93 -11.43 -9.94 9.03
N VAL A 94 -10.09 -10.00 8.98
CA VAL A 94 -9.35 -10.69 7.90
C VAL A 94 -9.69 -12.18 7.87
N LYS A 95 -9.73 -12.86 9.02
CA LYS A 95 -10.14 -14.26 9.11
C LYS A 95 -11.59 -14.47 8.63
N THR A 96 -12.48 -13.52 8.94
CA THR A 96 -13.87 -13.57 8.49
C THR A 96 -13.98 -13.49 6.97
N LEU A 97 -13.23 -12.59 6.32
CA LEU A 97 -13.16 -12.52 4.85
C LEU A 97 -12.71 -13.84 4.22
N ILE A 98 -11.68 -14.47 4.79
CA ILE A 98 -11.18 -15.78 4.34
C ILE A 98 -12.24 -16.86 4.50
N GLN A 99 -12.92 -16.92 5.65
CA GLN A 99 -14.00 -17.87 5.90
C GLN A 99 -15.19 -17.69 4.94
N GLN A 100 -15.45 -16.45 4.50
CA GLN A 100 -16.47 -16.13 3.51
C GLN A 100 -16.04 -16.41 2.07
N GLY A 101 -14.83 -16.94 1.86
CA GLY A 101 -14.31 -17.36 0.56
C GLY A 101 -13.45 -16.32 -0.16
N ARG A 102 -13.15 -15.18 0.46
CA ARG A 102 -12.22 -14.19 -0.09
C ARG A 102 -10.81 -14.49 0.43
N GLN A 103 -9.97 -15.11 -0.40
CA GLN A 103 -8.60 -15.41 -0.02
C GLN A 103 -7.74 -14.15 0.06
N ILE A 104 -7.25 -13.82 1.26
CA ILE A 104 -6.42 -12.64 1.50
C ILE A 104 -4.95 -13.07 1.49
N ASP A 105 -4.18 -12.54 0.52
CA ASP A 105 -2.75 -12.83 0.41
C ASP A 105 -1.87 -11.73 1.01
N TYR A 106 -2.39 -10.49 1.10
CA TYR A 106 -1.67 -9.34 1.62
C TYR A 106 -2.54 -8.52 2.59
N VAL A 107 -1.91 -7.91 3.59
CA VAL A 107 -2.52 -6.89 4.45
C VAL A 107 -1.57 -5.70 4.63
N MET A 108 -2.15 -4.52 4.82
CA MET A 108 -1.42 -3.28 5.12
C MET A 108 -1.70 -2.80 6.54
N THR A 109 -0.77 -2.03 7.09
CA THR A 109 -0.87 -1.50 8.45
C THR A 109 -0.59 -0.01 8.48
N PHE A 110 -1.19 0.62 9.49
CA PHE A 110 -1.17 2.01 9.94
C PHE A 110 -0.89 3.07 8.86
N ASN A 111 -1.89 3.89 8.59
CA ASN A 111 -1.82 4.98 7.61
C ASN A 111 -1.17 6.22 8.25
N GLU A 112 0.02 6.58 7.81
CA GLU A 112 0.75 7.78 8.27
C GLU A 112 0.68 7.94 9.79
N PRO A 113 1.13 6.93 10.56
CA PRO A 113 0.96 6.91 12.00
C PRO A 113 1.64 8.08 12.72
N GLU A 114 2.65 8.69 12.12
CA GLU A 114 3.34 9.87 12.63
C GLU A 114 2.56 11.18 12.42
N ILE A 115 1.49 11.15 11.60
CA ILE A 115 0.71 12.32 11.23
C ILE A 115 -0.57 12.39 12.08
N LEU A 116 -0.92 13.59 12.54
CA LEU A 116 -2.12 13.84 13.34
C LEU A 116 -3.41 13.50 12.56
N GLU A 117 -4.44 13.01 13.26
CA GLU A 117 -5.75 12.65 12.66
C GLU A 117 -6.41 13.81 11.92
N GLN A 118 -6.30 15.03 12.45
CA GLN A 118 -6.82 16.23 11.81
C GLN A 118 -6.20 16.51 10.42
N TRP A 119 -5.09 15.85 10.08
CA TRP A 119 -4.41 15.93 8.79
C TRP A 119 -4.55 14.65 7.96
N GLY A 120 -5.32 13.67 8.44
CA GLY A 120 -5.59 12.41 7.75
C GLY A 120 -4.67 11.24 8.10
N GLY A 121 -3.77 11.41 9.08
CA GLY A 121 -2.93 10.32 9.60
C GLY A 121 -3.54 9.57 10.77
N ALA A 122 -2.96 8.42 11.11
CA ALA A 122 -3.48 7.57 12.19
C ALA A 122 -3.11 8.05 13.60
N ASN A 123 -2.22 9.04 13.73
CA ASN A 123 -1.77 9.64 15.00
C ASN A 123 -1.49 8.60 16.09
N LEU A 124 -0.63 7.65 15.77
CA LEU A 124 -0.39 6.48 16.58
C LEU A 124 0.97 6.58 17.26
N ASP A 125 1.03 6.40 18.57
CA ASP A 125 2.31 6.29 19.27
C ASP A 125 3.08 5.04 18.80
N PRO A 126 4.40 5.09 18.55
CA PRO A 126 5.16 3.93 18.08
C PRO A 126 5.13 2.72 19.01
N SER A 127 5.06 2.93 20.33
CA SER A 127 5.00 1.82 21.29
C SER A 127 3.63 1.16 21.29
N PHE A 128 2.56 1.96 21.26
CA PHE A 128 1.21 1.44 21.14
C PHE A 128 0.95 0.77 19.78
N GLY A 129 1.52 1.32 18.70
CA GLY A 129 1.50 0.67 17.38
C GLY A 129 2.17 -0.70 17.40
N ALA A 130 3.26 -0.88 18.16
CA ALA A 130 3.92 -2.18 18.31
C ALA A 130 3.04 -3.19 19.07
N GLU A 131 2.30 -2.75 20.09
CA GLU A 131 1.33 -3.61 20.79
C GLU A 131 0.22 -4.10 19.84
N LEU A 132 -0.34 -3.19 19.05
CA LEU A 132 -1.37 -3.50 18.04
C LEU A 132 -0.84 -4.43 16.94
N TRP A 133 0.41 -4.22 16.52
CA TRP A 133 1.06 -5.11 15.57
C TRP A 133 1.13 -6.53 16.13
N ILE A 134 1.62 -6.70 17.36
CA ILE A 134 1.79 -8.03 17.97
C ILE A 134 0.44 -8.73 18.18
N SER A 135 -0.61 -7.98 18.51
CA SER A 135 -1.95 -8.57 18.70
C SER A 135 -2.61 -8.99 17.39
N ASN A 136 -2.38 -8.29 16.28
CA ASN A 136 -3.12 -8.54 15.03
C ASN A 136 -2.31 -9.22 13.92
N ILE A 137 -1.01 -8.99 13.82
CA ILE A 137 -0.23 -9.32 12.61
C ILE A 137 0.43 -10.70 12.64
N PRO A 138 1.18 -11.10 13.70
CA PRO A 138 1.79 -12.42 13.76
C PRO A 138 0.81 -13.58 13.49
N PRO A 139 -0.44 -13.57 14.02
CA PRO A 139 -1.40 -14.63 13.70
C PRO A 139 -1.72 -14.73 12.20
N LEU A 140 -1.87 -13.59 11.51
CA LEU A 140 -2.11 -13.56 10.06
C LEU A 140 -0.90 -14.10 9.28
N GLN A 141 0.32 -13.77 9.71
CA GLN A 141 1.54 -14.32 9.11
C GLN A 141 1.63 -15.84 9.26
N THR A 142 1.14 -16.43 10.36
CA THR A 142 1.09 -17.91 10.49
C THR A 142 0.15 -18.58 9.48
N MET A 143 -0.79 -17.82 8.91
CA MET A 143 -1.69 -18.26 7.83
C MET A 143 -1.08 -18.07 6.43
N GLY A 144 0.16 -17.55 6.34
CA GLY A 144 0.86 -17.30 5.08
C GLY A 144 0.54 -15.94 4.45
N ILE A 145 -0.20 -15.07 5.16
CA ILE A 145 -0.54 -13.73 4.70
C ILE A 145 0.69 -12.83 4.81
N LYS A 146 1.00 -12.12 3.73
CA LYS A 146 2.11 -11.17 3.67
C LYS A 146 1.71 -9.83 4.26
N VAL A 147 2.58 -9.23 5.06
CA VAL A 147 2.28 -7.96 5.74
C VAL A 147 3.22 -6.83 5.36
N GLY A 148 2.63 -5.66 5.14
CA GLY A 148 3.35 -4.41 4.97
C GLY A 148 3.65 -3.74 6.30
N LEU A 149 4.85 -3.17 6.43
CA LEU A 149 5.13 -2.22 7.51
C LEU A 149 4.16 -1.03 7.50
N PRO A 150 4.15 -0.21 8.56
CA PRO A 150 3.35 1.00 8.61
C PRO A 150 3.65 1.96 7.45
N ALA A 151 2.61 2.44 6.76
CA ALA A 151 2.72 3.31 5.60
C ALA A 151 2.93 4.78 6.03
N THR A 152 4.16 5.14 6.33
CA THR A 152 4.52 6.52 6.74
C THR A 152 4.49 7.51 5.57
N ALA A 153 4.35 8.81 5.87
CA ALA A 153 4.15 9.91 4.91
C ALA A 153 5.37 10.24 4.03
N GLY A 154 6.55 9.67 4.32
CA GLY A 154 7.81 10.00 3.64
C GLY A 154 8.33 11.40 3.98
N ALA A 155 7.93 11.96 5.13
CA ALA A 155 8.27 13.29 5.58
C ALA A 155 9.23 13.26 6.78
N GLN A 156 9.56 14.44 7.31
CA GLN A 156 10.34 14.56 8.54
C GLN A 156 9.61 13.85 9.68
N GLY A 157 10.25 12.86 10.29
CA GLY A 157 9.69 12.06 11.39
C GLY A 157 9.23 10.66 10.99
N SER A 158 8.98 10.39 9.70
CA SER A 158 8.54 9.08 9.22
C SER A 158 9.52 7.95 9.59
N PHE A 159 10.81 8.11 9.26
CA PHE A 159 11.84 7.13 9.62
C PHE A 159 12.04 7.00 11.13
N THR A 160 12.02 8.11 11.87
CA THR A 160 12.16 8.07 13.34
C THR A 160 11.02 7.30 13.99
N TRP A 161 9.79 7.51 13.52
CA TRP A 161 8.64 6.75 13.98
C TRP A 161 8.80 5.25 13.69
N LEU A 162 9.21 4.91 12.47
CA LEU A 162 9.36 3.52 12.03
C LEU A 162 10.48 2.78 12.78
N GLU A 163 11.61 3.43 13.03
CA GLU A 163 12.71 2.90 13.85
C GLU A 163 12.25 2.64 15.30
N GLN A 164 11.52 3.58 15.89
CA GLN A 164 10.98 3.42 17.24
C GLN A 164 9.96 2.29 17.31
N PHE A 165 9.05 2.21 16.34
CA PHE A 165 8.06 1.14 16.22
C PHE A 165 8.75 -0.23 16.12
N LEU A 166 9.71 -0.39 15.22
CA LEU A 166 10.45 -1.65 15.05
C LEU A 166 11.23 -2.02 16.31
N SER A 167 11.88 -1.05 16.95
CA SER A 167 12.61 -1.27 18.21
C SER A 167 11.69 -1.76 19.33
N ASN A 168 10.54 -1.10 19.52
CA ASN A 168 9.54 -1.49 20.51
C ASN A 168 8.99 -2.88 20.22
N CYS A 169 8.68 -3.17 18.96
CA CYS A 169 8.17 -4.47 18.54
C CYS A 169 9.19 -5.59 18.80
N SER A 170 10.46 -5.37 18.41
CA SER A 170 11.57 -6.29 18.70
C SER A 170 11.77 -6.52 20.20
N GLU A 171 11.65 -5.49 21.03
CA GLU A 171 11.76 -5.62 22.49
C GLU A 171 10.62 -6.50 23.05
N MET A 172 9.38 -6.27 22.62
CA MET A 172 8.21 -7.02 23.07
C MET A 172 8.24 -8.49 22.65
N VAL A 173 8.78 -8.80 21.46
CA VAL A 173 8.94 -10.19 21.03
C VAL A 173 10.26 -10.80 21.52
N SER A 174 11.20 -10.06 22.11
CA SER A 174 12.42 -10.64 22.66
C SER A 174 12.16 -11.27 24.05
N GLY A 175 12.89 -12.33 24.40
CA GLY A 175 12.67 -13.06 25.66
C GLY A 175 13.71 -14.15 25.89
N ASP A 176 13.87 -14.59 27.14
CA ASP A 176 14.76 -15.70 27.53
C ASP A 176 16.23 -15.56 27.06
N GLY A 177 16.70 -14.32 26.92
CA GLY A 177 18.05 -14.01 26.42
C GLY A 177 18.18 -14.05 24.89
N GLU A 178 17.11 -14.34 24.17
CA GLU A 178 17.06 -14.32 22.70
C GLU A 178 16.47 -13.01 22.20
N LYS A 179 17.20 -12.35 21.29
CA LYS A 179 16.72 -11.19 20.55
C LYS A 179 15.95 -11.65 19.33
N ARG A 180 14.70 -11.19 19.20
CA ARG A 180 13.82 -11.45 18.06
C ARG A 180 13.37 -10.11 17.47
N ASN A 181 13.04 -10.12 16.18
CA ASN A 181 12.47 -8.97 15.50
C ASN A 181 11.09 -9.31 14.99
N CYS A 182 10.21 -8.31 14.95
CA CYS A 182 8.97 -8.43 14.20
C CYS A 182 9.29 -8.52 12.70
N THR A 183 8.66 -9.46 12.01
CA THR A 183 8.90 -9.74 10.59
C THR A 183 7.86 -9.06 9.72
N TYR A 184 8.27 -8.64 8.52
CA TYR A 184 7.42 -8.02 7.52
C TYR A 184 7.85 -8.48 6.12
N ASP A 185 6.96 -8.34 5.14
CA ASP A 185 7.16 -8.83 3.78
C ASP A 185 7.41 -7.70 2.78
N PHE A 186 6.88 -6.51 3.05
CA PHE A 186 7.08 -5.32 2.22
C PHE A 186 7.04 -4.03 3.04
N VAL A 187 7.57 -2.94 2.47
CA VAL A 187 7.61 -1.61 3.10
C VAL A 187 6.80 -0.64 2.25
N PRO A 188 5.54 -0.35 2.62
CA PRO A 188 4.78 0.71 1.99
C PRO A 188 5.29 2.07 2.49
N PHE A 189 5.28 3.06 1.61
CA PHE A 189 5.58 4.44 1.96
C PHE A 189 4.79 5.38 1.05
N HIS A 190 4.43 6.55 1.58
CA HIS A 190 3.89 7.64 0.78
C HIS A 190 4.99 8.61 0.39
N HIS A 191 4.74 9.31 -0.71
CA HIS A 191 5.61 10.38 -1.17
C HIS A 191 4.78 11.48 -1.80
N TYR A 192 4.96 12.70 -1.30
CA TYR A 192 4.35 13.91 -1.85
C TYR A 192 5.45 14.92 -2.12
N GLY A 193 5.87 15.00 -3.38
CA GLY A 193 7.00 15.85 -3.76
C GLY A 193 7.37 15.70 -5.24
N ASP A 194 8.53 16.25 -5.59
CA ASP A 194 9.11 16.09 -6.92
C ASP A 194 9.75 14.71 -7.12
N PHE A 195 10.26 14.47 -8.32
CA PHE A 195 10.91 13.21 -8.67
C PHE A 195 12.24 12.99 -7.93
N GLU A 196 13.00 14.05 -7.67
CA GLU A 196 14.30 13.95 -6.99
C GLU A 196 14.11 13.51 -5.54
N SER A 197 13.14 14.10 -4.85
CA SER A 197 12.76 13.70 -3.49
C SER A 197 12.17 12.29 -3.46
N LEU A 198 11.41 11.87 -4.47
CA LEU A 198 10.92 10.48 -4.59
C LEU A 198 12.09 9.49 -4.70
N ALA A 199 13.05 9.77 -5.59
CA ALA A 199 14.22 8.93 -5.77
C ALA A 199 15.07 8.84 -4.49
N SER A 200 15.20 9.96 -3.76
CA SER A 200 15.86 10.00 -2.45
C SER A 200 15.14 9.13 -1.42
N ALA A 201 13.81 9.24 -1.31
CA ALA A 201 13.01 8.44 -0.40
C ALA A 201 13.15 6.95 -0.70
N PHE A 202 13.05 6.55 -1.97
CA PHE A 202 13.29 5.16 -2.40
C PHE A 202 14.68 4.66 -1.95
N GLY A 203 15.71 5.49 -2.08
CA GLY A 203 17.07 5.14 -1.64
C GLY A 203 17.12 4.85 -0.13
N GLN A 204 16.46 5.65 0.69
CA GLN A 204 16.42 5.46 2.14
C GLN A 204 15.67 4.18 2.53
N TYR A 205 14.47 3.95 2.00
CA TYR A 205 13.70 2.73 2.28
C TYR A 205 14.39 1.46 1.77
N SER A 206 15.12 1.53 0.66
CA SER A 206 15.87 0.37 0.13
C SER A 206 17.07 -0.04 0.99
N ALA A 207 17.49 0.80 1.92
CA ALA A 207 18.63 0.57 2.80
C ALA A 207 18.23 0.07 4.21
N MET A 208 16.92 -0.04 4.49
CA MET A 208 16.36 -0.62 5.72
C MET A 208 16.41 -2.14 5.69
#